data_AF-A0A7J9TAL7-F1
#
_entry.id   AF-A0A7J9TAL7-F1
#
_cell.length_a   1.000
_cell.length_b   1.000
_cell.length_c   1.000
_cell.angle_alpha   90.00
_cell.angle_beta   90.00
_cell.angle_gamma   90.00
#
_symmetry.space_group_name_H-M   'P 1'
#
loop_
_entity.id
_entity.type
_entity.pdbx_description
1 polymer ?
#
loop_
_entity_poly.entity_id
_entity_poly.type
_entity_poly.pdbx_seq_one_letter_code
_entity_poly.pdbx_strand_id
1 'polypeptide(L)'
;MVDLTLEEFGIQVEIHKVNPLDFRECLLTILKIIQNEQEADKAVNLTGGTKTLSLAALSAAWLSGCRAFIIQEKGSWDIKVELPITESGYLNNINKQMKRILSYLLSQESKLEKPVEEYDDEYLRPFITKNIANGLGVKPQSIIPNLKMMKGDGLIRSRRGSINRGEPFKGKTGVKIWWLTDEGKIYATLFDR
;
A
#
# COMPACT_ATOMS: atom_id res chain seq x y z
N MET A 1 37.78 9.04 18.84
CA MET A 1 37.35 8.50 17.53
C MET A 1 36.88 9.68 16.72
N VAL A 2 37.42 9.87 15.52
CA VAL A 2 36.89 10.88 14.60
C VAL A 2 35.59 10.29 14.08
N ASP A 3 34.45 10.89 14.43
CA ASP A 3 33.16 10.56 13.83
C ASP A 3 33.21 11.03 12.38
N LEU A 4 33.82 10.22 11.52
CA LEU A 4 33.84 10.48 10.09
C LEU A 4 32.42 10.29 9.55
N THR A 5 31.90 11.30 8.87
CA THR A 5 30.58 11.24 8.26
C THR A 5 30.67 10.61 6.88
N LEU A 6 29.60 9.95 6.41
CA LEU A 6 29.58 9.33 5.08
C LEU A 6 29.85 10.37 3.97
N GLU A 7 29.49 11.63 4.19
CA GLU A 7 29.71 12.75 3.27
C GLU A 7 31.21 13.01 3.03
N GLU A 8 32.07 12.80 4.03
CA GLU A 8 33.53 12.97 3.90
C GLU A 8 34.16 11.91 2.99
N PHE A 9 33.47 10.79 2.78
CA PHE A 9 33.84 9.76 1.79
C PHE A 9 33.22 10.03 0.41
N GLY A 10 32.59 11.19 0.20
CA GLY A 10 31.93 11.56 -1.05
C GLY A 10 30.60 10.85 -1.28
N ILE A 11 30.01 10.26 -0.23
CA ILE A 11 28.69 9.61 -0.31
C ILE A 11 27.61 10.67 -0.09
N GLN A 12 26.65 10.76 -1.00
CA GLN A 12 25.50 11.63 -0.83
C GLN A 12 24.58 11.09 0.26
N VAL A 13 24.24 11.93 1.25
CA VAL A 13 23.37 11.58 2.36
C VAL A 13 22.12 12.46 2.35
N GLU A 14 20.95 11.86 2.46
CA GLU A 14 19.69 12.56 2.71
C GLU A 14 19.09 12.08 4.03
N ILE A 15 18.74 13.02 4.91
CA ILE A 15 18.17 12.72 6.23
C ILE A 15 16.67 13.00 6.24
N HIS A 16 15.88 11.96 6.43
CA HIS A 16 14.43 12.07 6.62
C HIS A 16 14.07 11.86 8.09
N LYS A 17 13.43 12.87 8.68
CA LYS A 17 12.90 12.77 10.04
C LYS A 17 11.58 12.00 10.03
N VAL A 18 11.46 11.02 10.91
CA VAL A 18 10.24 10.25 11.15
C VAL A 18 10.02 10.06 12.64
N ASN A 19 8.79 9.86 13.08
CA ASN A 19 8.51 9.30 14.40
C ASN A 19 8.87 7.79 14.42
N PRO A 20 9.92 7.36 15.13
CA PRO A 20 10.39 5.97 15.08
C PRO A 20 9.46 4.98 15.78
N LEU A 21 8.36 5.45 16.39
CA LEU A 21 7.31 4.62 16.99
C LEU A 21 6.04 4.56 16.13
N ASP A 22 5.92 5.41 15.10
CA ASP A 22 4.81 5.36 14.15
C ASP A 22 5.20 4.48 12.95
N PHE A 23 4.72 3.25 12.96
CA PHE A 23 4.96 2.28 11.89
C PHE A 23 4.49 2.81 10.52
N ARG A 24 3.33 3.46 10.47
CA ARG A 24 2.71 3.90 9.21
C ARG A 24 3.50 5.06 8.60
N GLU A 25 3.88 6.03 9.42
CA GLU A 25 4.71 7.15 9.00
C GLU A 25 6.07 6.65 8.47
N CYS A 26 6.72 5.75 9.21
CA CYS A 26 7.99 5.14 8.78
C CYS A 26 7.83 4.41 7.44
N LEU A 27 6.85 3.52 7.32
CA LEU A 27 6.62 2.71 6.13
C LEU A 27 6.37 3.58 4.89
N LEU A 28 5.46 4.56 5.00
CA LEU A 28 5.12 5.44 3.88
C LEU A 28 6.31 6.32 3.46
N THR A 29 7.11 6.78 4.41
CA THR A 29 8.29 7.59 4.13
C THR A 29 9.33 6.77 3.37
N ILE A 30 9.65 5.56 3.85
CA ILE A 30 10.63 4.68 3.21
C ILE A 30 10.17 4.24 1.82
N LEU A 31 8.89 3.91 1.65
CA LEU A 31 8.33 3.57 0.33
C LEU A 31 8.46 4.75 -0.66
N LYS A 32 8.22 5.98 -0.22
CA LYS A 32 8.39 7.18 -1.06
C LYS A 32 9.85 7.35 -1.49
N ILE A 33 10.79 7.17 -0.57
CA ILE A 33 12.24 7.25 -0.86
C ILE A 33 12.59 6.20 -1.92
N ILE A 34 12.24 4.94 -1.67
CA ILE A 34 12.49 3.83 -2.60
C ILE A 34 11.88 4.10 -3.97
N GLN A 35 10.65 4.63 -4.05
CA GLN A 35 9.98 4.89 -5.33
C GLN A 35 10.57 6.06 -6.12
N ASN A 36 11.14 7.06 -5.43
CA ASN A 36 11.74 8.21 -6.08
C ASN A 36 13.18 7.93 -6.56
N GLU A 37 13.83 6.92 -5.97
CA GLU A 37 15.17 6.49 -6.38
C GLU A 37 15.15 5.88 -7.79
N GLN A 38 16.05 6.34 -8.66
CA GLN A 38 16.09 5.88 -10.06
C GLN A 38 17.02 4.69 -10.27
N GLU A 39 17.94 4.43 -9.33
CA GLU A 39 18.85 3.30 -9.44
C GLU A 39 18.13 1.96 -9.35
N ALA A 40 18.61 0.97 -10.12
CA ALA A 40 17.97 -0.35 -10.15
C ALA A 40 18.30 -1.20 -8.91
N ASP A 41 19.49 -1.01 -8.30
CA ASP A 41 19.95 -1.82 -7.17
C ASP A 41 19.80 -1.06 -5.85
N LYS A 42 18.69 -1.32 -5.16
CA LYS A 42 18.34 -0.69 -3.89
C LYS A 42 18.45 -1.70 -2.77
N ALA A 43 19.10 -1.31 -1.68
CA ALA A 43 19.22 -2.12 -0.49
C ALA A 43 18.84 -1.35 0.78
N VAL A 44 18.18 -2.04 1.71
CA VAL A 44 17.79 -1.50 3.00
C VAL A 44 18.64 -2.17 4.08
N ASN A 45 19.43 -1.36 4.79
CA ASN A 45 20.17 -1.81 5.97
C ASN A 45 19.28 -1.69 7.22
N LEU A 46 19.04 -2.82 7.89
CA LEU A 46 18.16 -2.94 9.04
C LEU A 46 18.90 -3.12 10.37
N THR A 47 20.23 -2.92 10.38
CA THR A 47 21.09 -3.12 11.55
C THR A 47 20.75 -2.17 12.69
N GLY A 48 20.47 -0.90 12.36
CA GLY A 48 20.17 0.16 13.32
C GLY A 48 18.69 0.51 13.40
N GLY A 49 18.34 1.33 14.38
CA GLY A 49 17.00 1.88 14.57
C GLY A 49 16.15 1.14 15.60
N THR A 50 14.93 1.61 15.80
CA THR A 50 13.93 0.93 16.64
C THR A 50 13.37 -0.29 15.92
N LYS A 51 12.87 -1.29 16.66
CA LYS A 51 12.20 -2.45 16.07
C LYS A 51 11.07 -2.06 15.11
N THR A 52 10.32 -1.00 15.44
CA THR A 52 9.24 -0.48 14.60
C THR A 52 9.76 0.07 13.28
N LEU A 53 10.84 0.84 13.31
CA LEU A 53 11.48 1.38 12.09
C LEU A 53 12.06 0.25 11.24
N SER A 54 12.78 -0.70 11.84
CA SER A 54 13.33 -1.85 11.12
C SER A 54 12.22 -2.72 10.50
N LEU A 55 11.10 -2.90 11.20
CA LEU A 55 9.94 -3.62 10.65
C LEU A 55 9.32 -2.88 9.47
N ALA A 56 9.11 -1.56 9.59
CA ALA A 56 8.59 -0.73 8.51
C ALA A 56 9.51 -0.75 7.29
N ALA A 57 10.83 -0.68 7.51
CA ALA A 57 11.85 -0.72 6.47
C ALA A 57 11.90 -2.09 5.78
N LEU A 58 11.80 -3.20 6.53
CA LEU A 58 11.70 -4.55 5.98
C LEU A 58 10.42 -4.72 5.15
N SER A 59 9.28 -4.25 5.64
CA SER A 59 8.03 -4.25 4.89
C SER A 59 8.18 -3.44 3.60
N ALA A 60 8.74 -2.23 3.65
CA ALA A 60 8.97 -1.41 2.46
C ALA A 60 9.86 -2.11 1.41
N ALA A 61 10.93 -2.77 1.87
CA ALA A 61 11.82 -3.55 1.02
C ALA A 61 11.07 -4.69 0.33
N TRP A 62 10.30 -5.47 1.09
CA TRP A 62 9.49 -6.57 0.56
C TRP A 62 8.45 -6.10 -0.46
N LEU A 63 7.76 -5.01 -0.16
CA LEU A 63 6.76 -4.40 -1.03
C LEU A 63 7.33 -3.91 -2.35
N SER A 64 8.56 -3.40 -2.32
CA SER A 64 9.22 -2.77 -3.46
C SER A 64 10.17 -3.70 -4.22
N GLY A 65 10.41 -4.90 -3.69
CA GLY A 65 11.42 -5.83 -4.23
C GLY A 65 12.86 -5.39 -3.98
N CYS A 66 13.10 -4.53 -2.99
CA CYS A 66 14.46 -4.10 -2.64
C CYS A 66 15.15 -5.14 -1.76
N ARG A 67 16.48 -5.26 -1.87
CA ARG A 67 17.25 -6.12 -0.98
C ARG A 67 17.19 -5.58 0.44
N ALA A 68 17.26 -6.47 1.43
CA ALA A 68 17.29 -6.07 2.82
C ALA A 68 18.33 -6.91 3.56
N PHE A 69 19.16 -6.27 4.38
CA PHE A 69 20.20 -6.98 5.12
C PHE A 69 20.40 -6.40 6.52
N ILE A 70 21.00 -7.21 7.38
CA ILE A 70 21.52 -6.80 8.69
C ILE A 70 23.00 -7.12 8.77
N ILE A 71 23.75 -6.32 9.51
CA ILE A 71 25.12 -6.58 9.90
C ILE A 71 25.06 -7.12 11.33
N GLN A 72 25.54 -8.34 11.53
CA GLN A 72 25.66 -8.96 12.85
C GLN A 72 27.11 -8.99 13.29
N GLU A 73 27.38 -8.43 14.47
CA GLU A 73 28.68 -8.57 15.12
C GLU A 73 28.83 -10.01 15.64
N LYS A 74 29.88 -10.69 15.20
CA LYS A 74 30.20 -12.06 15.64
C LYS A 74 31.66 -12.14 16.09
N GLY A 75 31.90 -11.80 17.35
CA GLY A 75 33.24 -11.73 17.92
C GLY A 75 33.98 -10.52 17.37
N SER A 76 35.10 -10.74 16.67
CA SER A 76 35.93 -9.69 16.06
C SER A 76 35.59 -9.38 14.61
N TRP A 77 34.50 -9.92 14.06
CA TRP A 77 34.13 -9.82 12.66
C TRP A 77 32.66 -9.45 12.49
N ASP A 78 32.37 -8.69 11.43
CA ASP A 78 31.02 -8.34 11.02
C ASP A 78 30.55 -9.25 9.90
N ILE A 79 29.32 -9.76 10.04
CA ILE A 79 28.70 -10.64 9.05
C ILE A 79 27.47 -9.96 8.48
N LYS A 80 27.47 -9.74 7.16
CA LYS A 80 26.28 -9.32 6.43
C LYS A 80 25.35 -10.52 6.21
N VAL A 81 24.12 -10.41 6.71
CA VAL A 81 23.06 -11.39 6.51
C VAL A 81 21.98 -10.76 5.63
N GLU A 82 21.84 -11.27 4.40
CA GLU A 82 20.73 -10.91 3.51
C GLU A 82 19.45 -11.58 3.98
N LEU A 83 18.35 -10.84 3.99
CA LEU A 83 17.03 -11.33 4.35
C LEU A 83 16.29 -11.84 3.11
N PRO A 84 15.42 -12.84 3.26
CA PRO A 84 14.65 -13.37 2.14
C PRO A 84 13.61 -12.35 1.67
N ILE A 85 13.88 -11.70 0.54
CA ILE A 85 12.95 -10.80 -0.16
C ILE A 85 12.60 -11.37 -1.52
N THR A 86 11.35 -11.22 -1.95
CA THR A 86 10.92 -11.60 -3.30
C THR A 86 11.38 -10.54 -4.30
N GLU A 87 12.10 -10.97 -5.36
CA GLU A 87 12.68 -10.06 -6.35
C GLU A 87 11.64 -9.20 -7.08
N SER A 88 10.42 -9.71 -7.25
CA SER A 88 9.42 -9.00 -8.04
C SER A 88 8.72 -7.89 -7.29
N GLY A 89 8.71 -7.86 -5.94
CA GLY A 89 7.95 -6.88 -5.13
C GLY A 89 6.42 -6.89 -5.40
N TYR A 90 5.58 -6.78 -4.38
CA TYR A 90 4.13 -6.80 -4.61
C TYR A 90 3.65 -5.55 -5.40
N LEU A 91 4.30 -4.39 -5.22
CA LEU A 91 3.95 -3.15 -5.93
C LEU A 91 4.05 -3.26 -7.45
N ASN A 92 4.96 -4.08 -7.97
CA ASN A 92 5.14 -4.26 -9.41
C ASN A 92 4.02 -5.09 -10.05
N ASN A 93 3.31 -5.89 -9.23
CA ASN A 93 2.18 -6.71 -9.70
C ASN A 93 0.87 -5.91 -9.79
N ILE A 94 0.82 -4.70 -9.23
CA ILE A 94 -0.37 -3.83 -9.27
C ILE A 94 -0.42 -3.07 -10.60
N ASN A 95 -1.30 -3.49 -11.50
CA ASN A 95 -1.46 -2.85 -12.80
C ASN A 95 -2.12 -1.45 -12.72
N LYS A 96 -2.05 -0.68 -13.81
CA LYS A 96 -2.61 0.69 -13.89
C LYS A 96 -4.08 0.77 -13.49
N GLN A 97 -4.89 -0.24 -13.83
CA GLN A 97 -6.32 -0.23 -13.50
C GLN A 97 -6.56 -0.52 -12.01
N MET A 98 -5.80 -1.42 -11.40
CA MET A 98 -5.84 -1.67 -9.96
C MET A 98 -5.48 -0.41 -9.17
N LYS A 99 -4.40 0.28 -9.55
CA LYS A 99 -4.00 1.57 -8.95
C LYS A 99 -5.17 2.56 -8.95
N ARG A 100 -5.82 2.74 -10.11
CA ARG A 100 -6.99 3.62 -10.23
C ARG A 100 -8.17 3.20 -9.35
N ILE A 101 -8.44 1.89 -9.23
CA ILE A 101 -9.50 1.40 -8.33
C ILE A 101 -9.17 1.71 -6.88
N LEU A 102 -7.94 1.45 -6.44
CA LEU A 102 -7.48 1.73 -5.08
C LEU A 102 -7.60 3.23 -4.74
N SER A 103 -7.09 4.11 -5.62
CA SER A 103 -7.21 5.56 -5.43
C SER A 103 -8.67 6.02 -5.41
N TYR A 104 -9.52 5.48 -6.29
CA TYR A 104 -10.95 5.80 -6.29
C TYR A 104 -11.61 5.40 -4.96
N LEU A 105 -11.37 4.18 -4.46
CA LEU A 105 -11.94 3.71 -3.20
C LEU A 105 -11.45 4.58 -2.04
N LEU A 106 -10.16 4.93 -1.99
CA LEU A 106 -9.61 5.81 -0.96
C LEU A 106 -10.30 7.18 -0.95
N SER A 107 -10.51 7.76 -2.13
CA SER A 107 -11.22 9.04 -2.30
C SER A 107 -12.69 8.96 -1.87
N GLN A 108 -13.35 7.82 -2.01
CA GLN A 108 -14.72 7.67 -1.50
C GLN A 108 -14.73 7.42 0.02
N GLU A 109 -13.79 6.63 0.55
CA GLU A 109 -13.69 6.39 2.00
C GLU A 109 -13.32 7.64 2.79
N SER A 110 -12.50 8.53 2.23
CA SER A 110 -12.15 9.80 2.89
C SER A 110 -13.33 10.75 3.10
N LYS A 111 -14.48 10.47 2.46
CA LYS A 111 -15.74 11.20 2.62
C LYS A 111 -16.64 10.59 3.69
N LEU A 112 -16.24 9.46 4.28
CA LEU A 112 -16.99 8.77 5.33
C LEU A 112 -16.51 9.25 6.70
N GLU A 113 -17.46 9.47 7.60
CA GLU A 113 -17.20 9.90 8.99
C GLU A 113 -16.98 8.70 9.92
N LYS A 114 -17.44 7.51 9.51
CA LYS A 114 -17.36 6.26 10.26
C LYS A 114 -16.91 5.11 9.34
N PRO A 115 -16.56 3.93 9.89
CA PRO A 115 -16.21 2.76 9.09
C PRO A 115 -17.29 2.39 8.07
N VAL A 116 -16.87 1.87 6.90
CA VAL A 116 -17.75 1.46 5.80
C VAL A 116 -18.81 0.47 6.27
N GLU A 117 -18.44 -0.41 7.19
CA GLU A 117 -19.28 -1.46 7.76
C GLU A 117 -20.50 -0.91 8.51
N GLU A 118 -20.45 0.33 8.99
CA GLU A 118 -21.51 0.97 9.78
C GLU A 118 -22.52 1.75 8.94
N TYR A 119 -22.34 1.84 7.62
CA TYR A 119 -23.26 2.52 6.72
C TYR A 119 -24.26 1.55 6.07
N ASP A 120 -25.48 2.05 5.87
CA ASP A 120 -26.49 1.38 5.06
C ASP A 120 -26.05 1.22 3.60
N ASP A 121 -26.52 0.14 2.98
CA ASP A 121 -26.17 -0.22 1.60
C ASP A 121 -26.48 0.89 0.58
N GLU A 122 -27.51 1.69 0.85
CA GLU A 122 -27.89 2.83 0.01
C GLU A 122 -26.84 3.95 0.01
N TYR A 123 -26.24 4.22 1.17
CA TYR A 123 -25.19 5.21 1.30
C TYR A 123 -23.90 4.73 0.61
N LEU A 124 -23.67 3.42 0.62
CA LEU A 124 -22.50 2.78 0.02
C LEU A 124 -22.62 2.55 -1.49
N ARG A 125 -23.56 3.21 -2.17
CA ARG A 125 -23.67 3.18 -3.64
C ARG A 125 -22.33 3.44 -4.35
N PRO A 126 -21.47 4.41 -3.97
CA PRO A 126 -20.20 4.66 -4.65
C PRO A 126 -19.23 3.47 -4.65
N PHE A 127 -19.39 2.54 -3.69
CA PHE A 127 -18.55 1.36 -3.46
C PHE A 127 -19.01 0.11 -4.22
N ILE A 128 -20.05 0.23 -5.04
CA ILE A 128 -20.58 -0.87 -5.84
C ILE A 128 -19.85 -0.96 -7.17
N THR A 129 -19.57 -2.18 -7.65
CA THR A 129 -18.84 -2.44 -8.92
C THR A 129 -19.27 -1.51 -10.07
N LYS A 130 -20.58 -1.35 -10.29
CA LYS A 130 -21.09 -0.51 -11.38
C LYS A 130 -20.67 0.96 -11.20
N ASN A 131 -20.76 1.48 -9.98
CA ASN A 131 -20.47 2.88 -9.68
C ASN A 131 -18.97 3.15 -9.60
N ILE A 132 -18.17 2.21 -9.10
CA ILE A 132 -16.71 2.25 -9.21
C ILE A 132 -16.31 2.34 -10.69
N ALA A 133 -16.84 1.46 -11.54
CA ALA A 133 -16.52 1.46 -12.97
C ALA A 133 -16.91 2.77 -13.66
N ASN A 134 -18.11 3.28 -13.35
CA ASN A 134 -18.59 4.56 -13.86
C ASN A 134 -17.70 5.72 -13.41
N GLY A 135 -17.32 5.77 -12.13
CA GLY A 135 -16.41 6.79 -11.59
C GLY A 135 -15.01 6.74 -12.22
N LEU A 136 -14.60 5.57 -12.72
CA LEU A 136 -13.37 5.37 -13.47
C LEU A 136 -13.51 5.54 -14.99
N GLY A 137 -14.72 5.81 -15.50
CA GLY A 137 -14.98 5.93 -16.94
C GLY A 137 -14.75 4.63 -17.72
N VAL A 138 -14.97 3.46 -17.11
CA VAL A 138 -14.76 2.15 -17.73
C VAL A 138 -15.98 1.24 -17.59
N LYS A 139 -16.02 0.15 -18.37
CA LYS A 139 -17.10 -0.84 -18.29
C LYS A 139 -16.99 -1.68 -17.00
N PRO A 140 -18.09 -2.00 -16.29
CA PRO A 140 -18.05 -2.82 -15.08
C PRO A 140 -17.33 -4.18 -15.27
N GLN A 141 -17.49 -4.81 -16.43
CA GLN A 141 -16.87 -6.09 -16.75
C GLN A 141 -15.33 -6.01 -16.72
N SER A 142 -14.76 -4.84 -17.04
CA SER A 142 -13.31 -4.65 -17.09
C SER A 142 -12.66 -4.58 -15.70
N ILE A 143 -13.40 -4.20 -14.65
CA ILE A 143 -12.84 -4.06 -13.29
C ILE A 143 -13.06 -5.31 -12.42
N ILE A 144 -13.99 -6.20 -12.78
CA ILE A 144 -14.33 -7.39 -11.97
C ILE A 144 -13.12 -8.31 -11.71
N PRO A 145 -12.28 -8.64 -12.72
CA PRO A 145 -11.09 -9.47 -12.48
C PRO A 145 -10.15 -8.82 -11.47
N ASN A 146 -9.87 -7.52 -11.63
CA ASN A 146 -9.01 -6.77 -10.71
C ASN A 146 -9.58 -6.73 -9.29
N LEU A 147 -10.89 -6.50 -9.12
CA LEU A 147 -11.54 -6.54 -7.80
C LEU A 147 -11.43 -7.93 -7.15
N LYS A 148 -11.54 -9.02 -7.92
CA LYS A 148 -11.36 -10.37 -7.38
C LYS A 148 -9.91 -10.63 -6.98
N MET A 149 -8.95 -10.24 -7.81
CA MET A 149 -7.53 -10.41 -7.52
C MET A 149 -7.11 -9.61 -6.30
N MET A 150 -7.41 -8.30 -6.25
CA MET A 150 -7.11 -7.45 -5.08
C MET A 150 -7.79 -7.93 -3.79
N LYS A 151 -8.94 -8.60 -3.90
CA LYS A 151 -9.56 -9.26 -2.74
C LYS A 151 -8.78 -10.49 -2.30
N GLY A 152 -8.33 -11.31 -3.24
CA GLY A 152 -7.49 -12.48 -2.98
C GLY A 152 -6.18 -12.09 -2.31
N ASP A 153 -5.62 -10.96 -2.72
CA ASP A 153 -4.38 -10.40 -2.16
C ASP A 153 -4.60 -9.63 -0.85
N GLY A 154 -5.83 -9.52 -0.35
CA GLY A 154 -6.12 -8.86 0.93
C GLY A 154 -6.17 -7.33 0.91
N LEU A 155 -6.04 -6.67 -0.24
CA LEU A 155 -6.09 -5.20 -0.36
C LEU A 155 -7.51 -4.64 -0.23
N ILE A 156 -8.51 -5.41 -0.65
CA ILE A 156 -9.92 -4.99 -0.54
C ILE A 156 -10.78 -6.06 0.09
N ARG A 157 -11.82 -5.62 0.77
CA ARG A 157 -12.90 -6.45 1.31
C ARG A 157 -14.16 -6.27 0.49
N SER A 158 -15.11 -7.19 0.71
CA SER A 158 -16.39 -7.13 0.04
C SER A 158 -17.49 -7.78 0.88
N ARG A 159 -18.69 -7.20 0.87
CA ARG A 159 -19.92 -7.82 1.37
C ARG A 159 -21.04 -7.81 0.34
N ARG A 160 -22.00 -8.71 0.52
CA ARG A 160 -23.27 -8.64 -0.21
C ARG A 160 -24.13 -7.54 0.43
N GLY A 161 -24.79 -6.76 -0.41
CA GLY A 161 -25.75 -5.75 0.00
C GLY A 161 -26.95 -5.74 -0.93
N SER A 162 -27.88 -4.82 -0.69
CA SER A 162 -29.14 -4.70 -1.41
C SER A 162 -29.55 -3.24 -1.50
N ILE A 163 -29.70 -2.73 -2.74
CA ILE A 163 -30.12 -1.34 -3.01
C ILE A 163 -31.41 -1.30 -3.80
N ASN A 164 -32.16 -0.23 -3.67
CA ASN A 164 -33.36 0.06 -4.44
C ASN A 164 -33.01 0.30 -5.91
N ARG A 165 -33.70 -0.41 -6.81
CA ARG A 165 -33.46 -0.34 -8.26
C ARG A 165 -33.78 1.02 -8.89
N GLY A 166 -34.59 1.85 -8.21
CA GLY A 166 -35.08 3.10 -8.75
C GLY A 166 -36.15 2.90 -9.83
N GLU A 167 -36.93 3.93 -10.11
CA GLU A 167 -37.98 3.88 -11.13
C GLU A 167 -37.40 3.63 -12.54
N PRO A 168 -38.09 2.86 -13.41
CA PRO A 168 -39.42 2.26 -13.23
C PRO A 168 -39.40 0.90 -12.51
N PHE A 169 -38.22 0.40 -12.13
CA PHE A 169 -38.06 -0.94 -11.56
C PHE A 169 -38.32 -0.91 -10.06
N LYS A 170 -39.51 -1.36 -9.65
CA LYS A 170 -39.81 -1.55 -8.21
C LYS A 170 -38.97 -2.71 -7.63
N GLY A 171 -38.52 -2.52 -6.38
CA GLY A 171 -37.83 -3.55 -5.59
C GLY A 171 -36.34 -3.32 -5.37
N LYS A 172 -35.72 -4.24 -4.62
CA LYS A 172 -34.28 -4.22 -4.31
C LYS A 172 -33.50 -5.11 -5.26
N THR A 173 -32.25 -4.74 -5.51
CA THR A 173 -31.28 -5.54 -6.26
C THR A 173 -30.09 -5.88 -5.39
N GLY A 174 -29.70 -7.15 -5.43
CA GLY A 174 -28.47 -7.60 -4.80
C GLY A 174 -27.25 -6.95 -5.45
N VAL A 175 -26.34 -6.45 -4.63
CA VAL A 175 -25.10 -5.80 -5.05
C VAL A 175 -23.92 -6.33 -4.24
N LYS A 176 -22.72 -6.07 -4.76
CA LYS A 176 -21.48 -6.31 -4.03
C LYS A 176 -20.81 -4.97 -3.76
N ILE A 177 -20.60 -4.70 -2.49
CA ILE A 177 -19.99 -3.49 -1.96
C ILE A 177 -18.52 -3.82 -1.67
N TRP A 178 -17.61 -2.95 -2.08
CA TRP A 178 -16.16 -3.16 -1.98
C TRP A 178 -15.50 -1.99 -1.27
N TRP A 179 -14.54 -2.24 -0.39
CA TRP A 179 -13.79 -1.21 0.32
C TRP A 179 -12.37 -1.68 0.64
N LEU A 180 -11.49 -0.75 0.97
CA LEU A 180 -10.09 -1.00 1.28
C LEU A 180 -9.94 -1.67 2.65
N THR A 181 -8.95 -2.56 2.76
CA THR A 181 -8.37 -2.94 4.04
C THR A 181 -7.40 -1.86 4.52
N ASP A 182 -6.91 -1.98 5.76
CA ASP A 182 -5.84 -1.08 6.24
C ASP A 182 -4.58 -1.17 5.38
N GLU A 183 -4.24 -2.39 4.93
CA GLU A 183 -3.21 -2.61 3.94
C GLU A 183 -3.57 -1.90 2.62
N GLY A 184 -4.75 -2.15 2.05
CA GLY A 184 -5.19 -1.48 0.82
C GLY A 184 -5.13 0.05 0.87
N LYS A 185 -5.41 0.65 2.03
CA LYS A 185 -5.28 2.11 2.27
C LYS A 185 -3.83 2.56 2.15
N ILE A 186 -2.88 1.83 2.76
CA ILE A 186 -1.46 2.14 2.66
C ILE A 186 -1.03 2.18 1.18
N TYR A 187 -1.40 1.16 0.40
CA TYR A 187 -1.07 1.11 -1.03
C TYR A 187 -1.76 2.21 -1.83
N ALA A 188 -3.05 2.44 -1.60
CA ALA A 188 -3.80 3.50 -2.28
C ALA A 188 -3.14 4.88 -2.07
N THR A 189 -2.58 5.13 -0.88
CA THR A 189 -1.87 6.38 -0.56
C THR A 189 -0.61 6.58 -1.42
N LEU A 190 0.00 5.51 -1.94
CA LEU A 190 1.16 5.60 -2.83
C LEU A 190 0.78 5.99 -4.27
N PHE A 191 -0.48 5.75 -4.65
CA PHE A 191 -0.98 5.96 -6.01
C PHE A 191 -1.87 7.19 -6.16
N ASP A 192 -2.19 7.86 -5.06
CA ASP A 192 -2.97 9.10 -5.05
C ASP A 192 -2.09 10.28 -5.50
N ARG A 193 -1.75 10.32 -6.79
CA ARG A 193 -1.01 11.39 -7.47
C ARG A 193 -1.70 11.77 -8.78
#